data_AF-A0A4Z0C4I0-F1
#
_entry.id   AF-A0A4Z0C4I0-F1
#
_cell.length_a   1.000
_cell.length_b   1.000
_cell.length_c   1.000
_cell.angle_alpha   90.00
_cell.angle_beta   90.00
_cell.angle_gamma   90.00
#
_symmetry.space_group_name_H-M   'P 1'
#
loop_
_entity.id
_entity.type
_entity.pdbx_description
1 polymer ?
#
loop_
_entity_poly.entity_id
_entity_poly.type
_entity_poly.pdbx_seq_one_letter_code
_entity_poly.pdbx_strand_id
1 'polypeptide(L)'
;MRLMRSGDEVKAFWAELKPCDHLVEMYEAEGDFLDSLESYVHDGLVAGDSVVLIATEDHLGALEQRLAVSGVDLNAARKEDRYIELDAEETLAKFMVNGWPDEERFKRVVGDLLGRAGANGANVRAFGEMVAFLWAKKLYAATVRLEHLWHRFCAEEGFSLLCAYPVSGPTSSSAVSMREICQAHSHVITKSGVAPV
;
A
#
# COMPACT_ATOMS: atom_id res chain seq x y z
N MET A 1 18.56 13.51 -9.96
CA MET A 1 18.26 12.06 -9.92
C MET A 1 19.13 11.46 -8.83
N ARG A 2 18.59 11.33 -7.60
CA ARG A 2 19.33 10.81 -6.46
C ARG A 2 19.02 9.32 -6.37
N LEU A 3 19.94 8.49 -6.88
CA LEU A 3 19.91 7.05 -6.65
C LEU A 3 20.21 6.83 -5.16
N MET A 4 19.20 6.40 -4.39
CA MET A 4 19.36 6.04 -2.98
C MET A 4 20.15 4.73 -2.90
N ARG A 5 21.25 4.71 -2.12
CA ARG A 5 22.25 3.63 -2.16
C ARG A 5 22.49 2.92 -0.82
N SER A 6 21.76 3.23 0.25
CA SER A 6 21.88 2.49 1.53
C SER A 6 20.53 2.36 2.26
N GLY A 7 20.41 1.35 3.13
CA GLY A 7 19.20 1.11 3.95
C GLY A 7 18.84 2.27 4.88
N ASP A 8 19.82 3.10 5.27
CA ASP A 8 19.58 4.32 6.05
C ASP A 8 18.86 5.42 5.25
N GLU A 9 19.10 5.50 3.93
CA GLU A 9 18.38 6.46 3.06
C GLU A 9 16.93 6.02 2.81
N VAL A 10 16.66 4.71 2.79
CA VAL A 10 15.28 4.17 2.68
C VAL A 10 14.49 4.39 3.97
N LYS A 11 15.12 4.25 5.15
CA LYS A 11 14.49 4.65 6.43
C LYS A 11 14.16 6.14 6.47
N ALA A 12 15.08 7.00 6.04
CA ALA A 12 14.82 8.43 5.98
C ALA A 12 13.63 8.75 5.04
N PHE A 13 13.51 8.02 3.94
CA PHE A 13 12.40 8.18 3.01
C PHE A 13 11.04 7.86 3.65
N TRP A 14 10.92 6.74 4.35
CA TRP A 14 9.65 6.34 4.99
C TRP A 14 9.24 7.25 6.13
N ALA A 15 10.19 7.87 6.83
CA ALA A 15 9.89 8.86 7.86
C ALA A 15 9.37 10.19 7.28
N GLU A 16 9.70 10.52 6.03
CA GLU A 16 9.39 11.81 5.38
C GLU A 16 8.18 11.77 4.44
N LEU A 17 7.42 10.67 4.42
CA LEU A 17 6.22 10.54 3.58
C LEU A 17 5.23 11.67 3.85
N LYS A 18 4.67 12.21 2.77
CA LYS A 18 3.69 13.28 2.82
C LYS A 18 2.29 12.75 2.58
N PRO A 19 1.26 13.41 3.12
CA PRO A 19 -0.10 13.27 2.63
C PRO A 19 -0.13 13.38 1.11
N CYS A 20 -0.92 12.51 0.47
CA CYS A 20 -1.08 12.39 -0.97
C CYS A 20 0.09 11.71 -1.71
N ASP A 21 1.16 11.28 -1.03
CA ASP A 21 2.14 10.40 -1.66
C ASP A 21 1.49 9.03 -1.93
N HIS A 22 1.33 8.73 -3.22
CA HIS A 22 0.88 7.42 -3.71
C HIS A 22 2.07 6.71 -4.36
N LEU A 23 2.56 5.63 -3.76
CA LEU A 23 3.77 4.93 -4.17
C LEU A 23 3.44 3.53 -4.67
N VAL A 24 4.21 3.05 -5.65
CA VAL A 24 4.13 1.65 -6.08
C VAL A 24 5.47 0.97 -5.94
N GLU A 25 5.50 -0.19 -5.28
CA GLU A 25 6.65 -1.08 -5.26
C GLU A 25 6.46 -2.23 -6.24
N MET A 26 7.45 -2.42 -7.10
CA MET A 26 7.53 -3.56 -8.00
C MET A 26 8.64 -4.48 -7.51
N TYR A 27 8.27 -5.66 -7.00
CA TYR A 27 9.20 -6.58 -6.35
C TYR A 27 9.34 -7.92 -7.08
N GLU A 28 10.55 -8.47 -7.09
CA GLU A 28 10.84 -9.81 -7.65
C GLU A 28 10.98 -10.88 -6.55
N ALA A 29 11.47 -10.47 -5.38
CA ALA A 29 11.76 -11.37 -4.26
C ALA A 29 10.91 -10.98 -3.05
N GLU A 30 10.21 -11.96 -2.48
CA GLU A 30 9.35 -11.76 -1.29
C GLU A 30 10.11 -11.19 -0.08
N GLY A 31 11.39 -11.58 0.07
CA GLY A 31 12.24 -11.04 1.14
C GLY A 31 12.43 -9.53 1.03
N ASP A 32 12.79 -9.04 -0.17
CA ASP A 32 13.03 -7.62 -0.43
C ASP A 32 11.73 -6.81 -0.19
N PHE A 33 10.59 -7.34 -0.64
CA PHE A 33 9.28 -6.73 -0.42
C PHE A 33 8.91 -6.64 1.06
N LEU A 34 9.06 -7.74 1.82
CA LEU A 34 8.75 -7.73 3.24
C LEU A 34 9.69 -6.81 4.03
N ASP A 35 10.95 -6.63 3.61
CA ASP A 35 11.87 -5.68 4.24
C ASP A 35 11.40 -4.23 4.05
N SER A 36 10.91 -3.91 2.84
CA SER A 36 10.33 -2.62 2.49
C SER A 36 9.02 -2.36 3.26
N LEU A 37 8.11 -3.33 3.25
CA LEU A 37 6.82 -3.24 3.94
C LEU A 37 7.00 -3.12 5.45
N GLU A 38 7.91 -3.90 6.05
CA GLU A 38 8.25 -3.78 7.47
C GLU A 38 8.72 -2.37 7.80
N SER A 39 9.63 -1.80 7.00
CA SER A 39 10.14 -0.45 7.21
C SER A 39 9.04 0.61 7.11
N TYR A 40 8.18 0.52 6.09
CA TYR A 40 7.03 1.41 5.90
C TYR A 40 6.11 1.47 7.12
N VAL A 41 5.78 0.28 7.67
CA VAL A 41 4.86 0.11 8.79
C VAL A 41 5.52 0.48 10.12
N HIS A 42 6.72 -0.04 10.37
CA HIS A 42 7.48 0.23 11.58
C HIS A 42 7.71 1.74 11.76
N ASP A 43 8.22 2.41 10.73
CA ASP A 43 8.58 3.83 10.82
C ASP A 43 7.34 4.71 11.01
N GLY A 44 6.18 4.33 10.43
CA GLY A 44 4.90 4.99 10.68
C GLY A 44 4.44 4.86 12.14
N LEU A 45 4.43 3.64 12.66
CA LEU A 45 4.01 3.39 14.05
C LEU A 45 4.92 4.08 15.07
N VAL A 46 6.22 4.15 14.80
CA VAL A 46 7.21 4.87 15.63
C VAL A 46 7.02 6.38 15.55
N ALA A 47 6.66 6.91 14.38
CA ALA A 47 6.33 8.32 14.20
C ALA A 47 4.99 8.73 14.85
N GLY A 48 4.18 7.76 15.28
CA GLY A 48 2.87 7.98 15.86
C GLY A 48 1.74 8.01 14.83
N ASP A 49 2.02 7.68 13.57
CA ASP A 49 1.01 7.51 12.52
C ASP A 49 0.17 6.25 12.78
N SER A 50 -1.01 6.20 12.17
CA SER A 50 -1.84 5.01 12.09
C SER A 50 -1.63 4.30 10.75
N VAL A 51 -1.62 2.98 10.75
CA VAL A 51 -1.38 2.14 9.57
C VAL A 51 -2.60 1.27 9.28
N VAL A 52 -3.10 1.34 8.04
CA VAL A 52 -4.12 0.44 7.50
C VAL A 52 -3.46 -0.47 6.48
N LEU A 53 -3.42 -1.78 6.76
CA LEU A 53 -2.86 -2.80 5.88
C LEU A 53 -3.98 -3.64 5.27
N ILE A 54 -4.06 -3.66 3.95
CA ILE A 54 -4.97 -4.53 3.21
C ILE A 54 -4.10 -5.45 2.34
N ALA A 55 -3.79 -6.62 2.85
CA ALA A 55 -2.75 -7.51 2.33
C ALA A 55 -3.22 -8.97 2.31
N THR A 56 -2.45 -9.85 1.68
CA THR A 56 -2.69 -11.30 1.75
C THR A 56 -2.51 -11.81 3.18
N GLU A 57 -3.22 -12.87 3.57
CA GLU A 57 -3.03 -13.52 4.88
C GLU A 57 -1.56 -13.93 5.13
N ASP A 58 -0.87 -14.44 4.10
CA ASP A 58 0.53 -14.82 4.18
C ASP A 58 1.44 -13.61 4.48
N HIS A 59 1.24 -12.48 3.81
CA HIS A 59 2.02 -11.27 4.05
C HIS A 59 1.71 -10.61 5.38
N LEU A 60 0.45 -10.62 5.81
CA LEU A 60 0.07 -10.15 7.15
C LEU A 60 0.79 -10.98 8.22
N GLY A 61 0.72 -12.31 8.15
CA GLY A 61 1.37 -13.20 9.11
C GLY A 61 2.89 -13.03 9.13
N ALA A 62 3.53 -12.91 7.96
CA ALA A 62 4.97 -12.71 7.86
C ALA A 62 5.41 -11.34 8.42
N LEU A 63 4.67 -10.27 8.11
CA LEU A 63 4.93 -8.93 8.60
C LEU A 63 4.75 -8.83 10.12
N GLU A 64 3.70 -9.42 10.68
CA GLU A 64 3.46 -9.41 12.13
C GLU A 64 4.60 -10.06 12.92
N GLN A 65 5.13 -11.18 12.42
CA GLN A 65 6.28 -11.84 13.05
C GLN A 65 7.52 -10.94 13.06
N ARG A 66 7.78 -10.23 11.95
CA ARG A 66 8.90 -9.31 11.83
C ARG A 66 8.76 -8.09 12.74
N LEU A 67 7.60 -7.44 12.73
CA LEU A 67 7.31 -6.29 13.60
C LEU A 67 7.40 -6.64 15.10
N ALA A 68 6.98 -7.84 15.49
CA ALA A 68 7.13 -8.33 16.85
C ALA A 68 8.61 -8.50 17.26
N VAL A 69 9.46 -9.00 16.36
CA VAL A 69 10.91 -9.10 16.58
C VAL A 69 11.55 -7.70 16.68
N SER A 70 11.06 -6.75 15.91
CA SER A 70 11.48 -5.34 15.92
C SER A 70 10.95 -4.54 17.13
N GLY A 71 10.20 -5.18 18.04
CA GLY A 71 9.80 -4.61 19.33
C GLY A 71 8.53 -3.76 19.30
N VAL A 72 7.75 -3.82 18.21
CA VAL A 72 6.48 -3.10 18.08
C VAL A 72 5.39 -3.84 18.87
N ASP A 73 4.70 -3.15 19.79
CA ASP A 73 3.52 -3.69 20.47
C ASP A 73 2.27 -3.55 19.58
N LEU A 74 2.07 -4.52 18.69
CA LEU A 74 0.91 -4.56 17.80
C LEU A 74 -0.42 -4.70 18.55
N ASN A 75 -0.43 -5.29 19.75
CA ASN A 75 -1.66 -5.41 20.53
C ASN A 75 -2.11 -4.07 21.07
N ALA A 76 -1.18 -3.22 21.52
CA ALA A 76 -1.48 -1.84 21.87
C ALA A 76 -1.92 -1.04 20.63
N ALA A 77 -1.17 -1.15 19.52
CA ALA A 77 -1.49 -0.42 18.29
C ALA A 77 -2.90 -0.76 17.74
N ARG A 78 -3.29 -2.04 17.75
CA ARG A 78 -4.65 -2.47 17.36
C ARG A 78 -5.75 -1.89 18.25
N LYS A 79 -5.55 -1.88 19.57
CA LYS A 79 -6.53 -1.32 20.52
C LYS A 79 -6.75 0.18 20.32
N GLU A 80 -5.75 0.86 19.80
CA GLU A 80 -5.75 2.29 19.51
C GLU A 80 -6.17 2.60 18.07
N ASP A 81 -6.56 1.59 17.27
CA ASP A 81 -6.80 1.71 15.82
C ASP A 81 -5.60 2.30 15.03
N ARG A 82 -4.38 2.22 15.60
CA ARG A 82 -3.13 2.61 14.94
C ARG A 82 -2.54 1.52 14.06
N TYR A 83 -2.99 0.28 14.21
CA TYR A 83 -2.66 -0.81 13.30
C TYR A 83 -3.96 -1.56 12.99
N ILE A 84 -4.41 -1.46 11.74
CA ILE A 84 -5.63 -2.10 11.27
C ILE A 84 -5.27 -2.96 10.06
N GLU A 85 -5.36 -4.27 10.21
CA GLU A 85 -5.11 -5.25 9.15
C GLU A 85 -6.39 -5.89 8.64
N LEU A 86 -6.48 -6.11 7.32
CA LEU A 86 -7.56 -6.81 6.66
C LEU A 86 -7.04 -7.69 5.52
N ASP A 87 -7.71 -8.82 5.29
CA ASP A 87 -7.48 -9.61 4.10
C ASP A 87 -7.87 -8.84 2.83
N ALA A 88 -6.99 -8.86 1.84
CA ALA A 88 -7.16 -8.14 0.60
C ALA A 88 -8.23 -8.72 -0.32
N GLU A 89 -8.38 -10.04 -0.43
CA GLU A 89 -9.42 -10.61 -1.30
C GLU A 89 -10.83 -10.35 -0.72
N GLU A 90 -11.00 -10.55 0.58
CA GLU A 90 -12.24 -10.27 1.29
C GLU A 90 -12.60 -8.78 1.25
N THR A 91 -11.62 -7.90 1.42
CA THR A 91 -11.85 -6.45 1.39
C THR A 91 -12.20 -5.99 -0.01
N LEU A 92 -11.48 -6.46 -1.03
CA LEU A 92 -11.77 -6.19 -2.43
C LEU A 92 -13.19 -6.62 -2.80
N ALA A 93 -13.61 -7.82 -2.40
CA ALA A 93 -14.93 -8.36 -2.70
C ALA A 93 -16.09 -7.45 -2.24
N LYS A 94 -15.90 -6.67 -1.16
CA LYS A 94 -16.94 -5.77 -0.61
C LYS A 94 -17.32 -4.64 -1.57
N PHE A 95 -16.42 -4.24 -2.47
CA PHE A 95 -16.66 -3.15 -3.42
C PHE A 95 -16.56 -3.57 -4.89
N MET A 96 -16.51 -4.86 -5.20
CA MET A 96 -16.57 -5.34 -6.58
C MET A 96 -18.02 -5.54 -7.05
N VAL A 97 -18.34 -5.04 -8.25
CA VAL A 97 -19.64 -5.21 -8.92
C VAL A 97 -19.40 -5.60 -10.37
N ASN A 98 -19.89 -6.76 -10.79
CA ASN A 98 -19.74 -7.28 -12.16
C ASN A 98 -18.27 -7.27 -12.68
N GLY A 99 -17.31 -7.56 -11.79
CA GLY A 99 -15.89 -7.57 -12.14
C GLY A 99 -15.20 -6.20 -12.12
N TRP A 100 -15.87 -5.15 -11.65
CA TRP A 100 -15.32 -3.79 -11.57
C TRP A 100 -15.38 -3.22 -10.14
N PRO A 101 -14.36 -2.45 -9.70
CA PRO A 101 -14.43 -1.67 -8.47
C PRO A 101 -15.54 -0.61 -8.54
N ASP A 102 -16.48 -0.65 -7.63
CA ASP A 102 -17.51 0.37 -7.47
C ASP A 102 -17.01 1.51 -6.58
N GLU A 103 -17.17 2.75 -7.04
CA GLU A 103 -16.58 3.92 -6.39
C GLU A 103 -17.24 4.23 -5.04
N GLU A 104 -18.57 4.21 -4.97
CA GLU A 104 -19.31 4.51 -3.75
C GLU A 104 -19.07 3.46 -2.67
N ARG A 105 -19.02 2.18 -3.06
CA ARG A 105 -18.68 1.10 -2.13
C ARG A 105 -17.22 1.17 -1.67
N PHE A 106 -16.30 1.49 -2.58
CA PHE A 106 -14.89 1.71 -2.23
C PHE A 106 -14.76 2.83 -1.19
N LYS A 107 -15.37 4.00 -1.44
CA LYS A 107 -15.32 5.14 -0.52
C LYS A 107 -15.91 4.79 0.85
N ARG A 108 -17.00 4.02 0.88
CA ARG A 108 -17.56 3.54 2.16
C ARG A 108 -16.59 2.61 2.90
N VAL A 109 -16.15 1.54 2.24
CA VAL A 109 -15.32 0.51 2.88
C VAL A 109 -13.98 1.08 3.32
N VAL A 110 -13.28 1.78 2.44
CA VAL A 110 -11.95 2.32 2.72
C VAL A 110 -12.05 3.58 3.58
N GLY A 111 -13.04 4.44 3.34
CA GLY A 111 -13.24 5.64 4.16
C GLY A 111 -13.56 5.33 5.61
N ASP A 112 -14.36 4.29 5.89
CA ASP A 112 -14.61 3.85 7.28
C ASP A 112 -13.31 3.39 7.98
N LEU A 113 -12.40 2.75 7.24
CA LEU A 113 -11.09 2.31 7.77
C LEU A 113 -10.16 3.50 8.04
N LEU A 114 -10.04 4.42 7.08
CA LEU A 114 -9.19 5.60 7.24
C LEU A 114 -9.73 6.54 8.32
N GLY A 115 -11.05 6.69 8.41
CA GLY A 115 -11.69 7.51 9.45
C GLY A 115 -11.45 6.97 10.85
N ARG A 116 -11.44 5.63 11.02
CA ARG A 116 -11.03 4.99 12.28
C ARG A 116 -9.55 5.23 12.59
N ALA A 117 -8.68 4.96 11.63
CA ALA A 117 -7.23 5.13 11.79
C ALA A 117 -6.85 6.58 12.12
N GLY A 118 -7.51 7.56 11.49
CA GLY A 118 -7.26 8.98 11.69
C GLY A 118 -8.07 9.62 12.83
N ALA A 119 -8.89 8.87 13.58
CA ALA A 119 -9.83 9.42 14.56
C ALA A 119 -9.15 10.26 15.66
N ASN A 120 -7.90 9.95 15.98
CA ASN A 120 -7.10 10.65 16.99
C ASN A 120 -6.29 11.84 16.41
N GLY A 121 -6.50 12.18 15.13
CA GLY A 121 -5.75 13.24 14.43
C GLY A 121 -4.33 12.82 13.99
N ALA A 122 -4.01 11.53 14.05
CA ALA A 122 -2.77 10.97 13.52
C ALA A 122 -2.79 10.98 11.98
N ASN A 123 -1.61 11.08 11.35
CA ASN A 123 -1.55 10.81 9.91
C ASN A 123 -1.87 9.34 9.66
N VAL A 124 -2.40 9.04 8.47
CA VAL A 124 -2.72 7.67 8.07
C VAL A 124 -1.80 7.23 6.94
N ARG A 125 -1.26 6.02 7.10
CA ARG A 125 -0.52 5.28 6.09
C ARG A 125 -1.34 4.08 5.66
N ALA A 126 -1.65 3.96 4.38
CA ALA A 126 -2.38 2.83 3.83
C ALA A 126 -1.44 1.93 3.01
N PHE A 127 -1.67 0.62 3.05
CA PHE A 127 -1.04 -0.34 2.16
C PHE A 127 -2.11 -1.22 1.52
N GLY A 128 -1.99 -1.49 0.22
CA GLY A 128 -3.00 -2.26 -0.53
C GLY A 128 -2.43 -3.25 -1.55
N GLU A 129 -2.66 -4.54 -1.33
CA GLU A 129 -2.37 -5.63 -2.31
C GLU A 129 -3.59 -6.02 -3.15
N MET A 130 -4.75 -5.39 -2.92
CA MET A 130 -5.96 -5.66 -3.72
C MET A 130 -5.72 -5.44 -5.22
N VAL A 131 -4.83 -4.50 -5.57
CA VAL A 131 -4.42 -4.24 -6.95
C VAL A 131 -3.64 -5.42 -7.55
N ALA A 132 -2.78 -6.08 -6.77
CA ALA A 132 -2.05 -7.28 -7.16
C ALA A 132 -2.99 -8.46 -7.39
N PHE A 133 -4.05 -8.61 -6.59
CA PHE A 133 -5.08 -9.63 -6.81
C PHE A 133 -5.80 -9.46 -8.15
N LEU A 134 -6.25 -8.24 -8.48
CA LEU A 134 -6.88 -7.96 -9.77
C LEU A 134 -5.92 -8.22 -10.93
N TRP A 135 -4.65 -7.83 -10.75
CA TRP A 135 -3.60 -8.03 -11.74
C TRP A 135 -3.33 -9.51 -12.03
N ALA A 136 -3.20 -10.33 -10.99
CA ALA A 136 -3.01 -11.78 -11.11
C ALA A 136 -4.18 -12.46 -11.85
N LYS A 137 -5.40 -11.97 -11.66
CA LYS A 137 -6.61 -12.42 -12.38
C LYS A 137 -6.73 -11.85 -13.81
N LYS A 138 -5.71 -11.10 -14.29
CA LYS A 138 -5.67 -10.44 -15.60
C LYS A 138 -6.79 -9.41 -15.84
N LEU A 139 -7.38 -8.89 -14.77
CA LEU A 139 -8.41 -7.86 -14.81
C LEU A 139 -7.78 -6.46 -14.90
N TYR A 140 -6.90 -6.25 -15.88
CA TYR A 140 -6.01 -5.08 -15.91
C TYR A 140 -6.76 -3.74 -15.92
N ALA A 141 -7.86 -3.62 -16.65
CA ALA A 141 -8.66 -2.40 -16.66
C ALA A 141 -9.35 -2.12 -15.31
N ALA A 142 -9.74 -3.18 -14.59
CA ALA A 142 -10.27 -3.06 -13.23
C ALA A 142 -9.16 -2.67 -12.24
N THR A 143 -7.93 -3.20 -12.41
CA THR A 143 -6.75 -2.77 -11.64
C THR A 143 -6.50 -1.28 -11.82
N VAL A 144 -6.40 -0.80 -13.07
CA VAL A 144 -6.20 0.64 -13.38
C VAL A 144 -7.33 1.49 -12.79
N ARG A 145 -8.57 1.01 -12.82
CA ARG A 145 -9.69 1.70 -12.17
C ARG A 145 -9.49 1.80 -10.66
N LEU A 146 -9.06 0.73 -10.00
CA LEU A 146 -8.79 0.75 -8.55
C LEU A 146 -7.66 1.74 -8.21
N GLU A 147 -6.62 1.80 -9.03
CA GLU A 147 -5.53 2.79 -8.84
C GLU A 147 -6.03 4.23 -8.94
N HIS A 148 -6.90 4.53 -9.90
CA HIS A 148 -7.51 5.86 -9.99
C HIS A 148 -8.44 6.17 -8.81
N LEU A 149 -9.15 5.17 -8.26
CA LEU A 149 -9.94 5.36 -7.05
C LEU A 149 -9.06 5.71 -5.85
N TRP A 150 -7.99 4.94 -5.66
CA TRP A 150 -6.98 5.19 -4.63
C TRP A 150 -6.35 6.58 -4.76
N HIS A 151 -5.86 6.93 -5.94
CA HIS A 151 -5.22 8.22 -6.19
C HIS A 151 -6.15 9.40 -5.85
N ARG A 152 -7.40 9.36 -6.33
CA ARG A 152 -8.37 10.44 -6.05
C ARG A 152 -8.71 10.50 -4.56
N PHE A 153 -8.90 9.34 -3.92
CA PHE A 153 -9.27 9.29 -2.51
C PHE A 153 -8.11 9.75 -1.60
N CYS A 154 -6.89 9.39 -1.97
CA CYS A 154 -5.66 9.87 -1.34
C CYS A 154 -5.58 11.41 -1.36
N ALA A 155 -5.92 12.02 -2.51
CA ALA A 155 -5.99 13.48 -2.64
C ALA A 155 -7.15 14.13 -1.88
N GLU A 156 -8.27 13.42 -1.68
CA GLU A 156 -9.44 13.90 -0.94
C GLU A 156 -9.23 13.85 0.59
N GLU A 157 -8.67 12.75 1.11
CA GLU A 157 -8.60 12.45 2.54
C GLU A 157 -7.21 12.74 3.17
N GLY A 158 -6.15 12.88 2.37
CA GLY A 158 -4.82 13.29 2.86
C GLY A 158 -4.06 12.21 3.63
N PHE A 159 -4.01 10.99 3.12
CA PHE A 159 -3.17 9.89 3.64
C PHE A 159 -2.00 9.61 2.69
N SER A 160 -1.03 8.78 3.09
CA SER A 160 -0.03 8.21 2.18
C SER A 160 -0.38 6.76 1.85
N LEU A 161 -0.07 6.31 0.64
CA LEU A 161 -0.46 5.00 0.14
C LEU A 161 0.70 4.29 -0.53
N LEU A 162 0.94 3.04 -0.13
CA LEU A 162 1.85 2.12 -0.81
C LEU A 162 1.04 0.98 -1.46
N CYS A 163 1.19 0.83 -2.77
CA CYS A 163 0.73 -0.31 -3.54
C CYS A 163 1.93 -1.21 -3.87
N ALA A 164 1.71 -2.52 -4.00
CA ALA A 164 2.78 -3.44 -4.37
C ALA A 164 2.33 -4.42 -5.46
N TYR A 165 3.27 -4.79 -6.33
CA TYR A 165 3.07 -5.75 -7.41
C TYR A 165 4.24 -6.74 -7.49
N PRO A 166 3.97 -8.05 -7.54
CA PRO A 166 4.99 -9.00 -7.93
C PRO A 166 5.33 -8.82 -9.42
N VAL A 167 6.60 -8.64 -9.73
CA VAL A 167 7.10 -8.51 -11.09
C VAL A 167 7.04 -9.87 -11.77
N SER A 168 6.01 -10.06 -12.59
CA SER A 168 5.98 -11.09 -13.62
C SER A 168 6.20 -10.42 -14.97
N GLY A 169 7.12 -10.93 -15.79
CA GLY A 169 7.50 -10.29 -17.08
C GLY A 169 6.27 -9.91 -17.94
N PRO A 170 6.19 -8.67 -18.46
CA PRO A 170 4.97 -8.18 -19.08
C PRO A 170 4.71 -8.82 -20.46
N THR A 171 3.43 -9.04 -20.75
CA THR A 171 2.90 -9.21 -22.11
C THR A 171 2.58 -7.84 -22.72
N SER A 172 2.30 -7.75 -24.03
CA SER A 172 2.02 -6.46 -24.69
C SER A 172 0.81 -5.72 -24.08
N SER A 173 -0.24 -6.43 -23.66
CA SER A 173 -1.42 -5.85 -23.00
C SER A 173 -1.13 -5.39 -21.57
N SER A 174 -0.33 -6.15 -20.83
CA SER A 174 0.06 -5.75 -19.48
C SER A 174 1.06 -4.59 -19.50
N ALA A 175 1.86 -4.41 -20.57
CA ALA A 175 2.78 -3.28 -20.68
C ALA A 175 2.07 -1.91 -20.80
N VAL A 176 0.91 -1.83 -21.45
CA VAL A 176 0.11 -0.59 -21.51
C VAL A 176 -0.46 -0.28 -20.13
N SER A 177 -1.13 -1.26 -19.52
CA SER A 177 -1.75 -1.12 -18.21
C SER A 177 -0.72 -0.79 -17.13
N MET A 178 0.49 -1.38 -17.20
CA MET A 178 1.57 -1.08 -16.26
C MET A 178 2.05 0.37 -16.36
N ARG A 179 2.11 0.95 -17.57
CA ARG A 179 2.44 2.37 -17.73
C ARG A 179 1.38 3.27 -17.08
N GLU A 180 0.11 2.94 -17.26
CA GLU A 180 -1.00 3.67 -16.63
C GLU A 180 -0.95 3.54 -15.11
N ILE A 181 -0.67 2.35 -14.59
CA ILE A 181 -0.44 2.12 -13.15
C ILE A 181 0.69 3.02 -12.67
N CYS A 182 1.89 2.98 -13.28
CA CYS A 182 2.99 3.85 -12.86
C CYS A 182 2.59 5.34 -12.87
N GLN A 183 1.87 5.80 -13.89
CA GLN A 183 1.41 7.20 -14.01
C GLN A 183 0.39 7.63 -12.94
N ALA A 184 -0.32 6.69 -12.32
CA ALA A 184 -1.23 6.97 -11.20
C ALA A 184 -0.49 7.18 -9.86
N HIS A 185 0.81 6.89 -9.81
CA HIS A 185 1.64 6.99 -8.62
C HIS A 185 2.57 8.21 -8.70
N SER A 186 2.87 8.76 -7.54
CA SER A 186 3.88 9.81 -7.33
C SER A 186 5.31 9.29 -7.40
N HIS A 187 5.53 8.04 -6.98
CA HIS A 187 6.83 7.41 -6.90
C HIS A 187 6.75 5.92 -7.28
N VAL A 188 7.80 5.42 -7.93
CA VAL A 188 8.02 4.01 -8.20
C VAL A 188 9.24 3.54 -7.40
N ILE A 189 9.04 2.48 -6.63
CA ILE A 189 10.07 1.80 -5.85
C ILE A 189 10.47 0.54 -6.62
N THR A 190 11.78 0.43 -6.85
CA THR A 190 12.40 -0.74 -7.46
C THR A 190 13.63 -1.12 -6.64
N LYS A 191 14.26 -2.25 -6.97
CA LYS A 191 15.57 -2.62 -6.42
C LYS A 191 16.65 -1.54 -6.58
N SER A 192 16.52 -0.65 -7.59
CA SER A 192 17.47 0.44 -7.82
C SER A 192 17.22 1.68 -6.95
N GLY A 193 16.18 1.66 -6.11
CA GLY A 193 15.76 2.76 -5.24
C GLY A 193 14.40 3.36 -5.63
N VAL A 194 14.07 4.48 -4.99
CA VAL A 194 12.83 5.24 -5.21
C VAL A 194 13.06 6.30 -6.29
N ALA A 195 12.16 6.38 -7.27
CA ALA A 195 12.16 7.41 -8.31
C ALA A 195 10.79 8.09 -8.42
N PRO A 196 10.71 9.43 -8.59
CA PRO A 196 9.46 10.09 -8.91
C PRO A 196 8.99 9.71 -10.33
N VAL A 197 7.68 9.75 -10.55
CA VAL A 197 7.03 9.57 -11.86
C VAL A 197 6.86 10.91 -12.55
#